data_AF-A0A7Z8LAB8-F1
#
_entry.id   AF-A0A7Z8LAB8-F1
#
_cell.length_a   1.000
_cell.length_b   1.000
_cell.length_c   1.000
_cell.angle_alpha   90.00
_cell.angle_beta   90.00
_cell.angle_gamma   90.00
#
_symmetry.space_group_name_H-M   'P 1'
#
loop_
_entity.id
_entity.type
_entity.pdbx_description
1 polymer ?
#
loop_
_entity_poly.entity_id
_entity_poly.type
_entity_poly.pdbx_seq_one_letter_code
_entity_poly.pdbx_strand_id
1 'polypeptide(L)'
;MTRIARRFLIALLLTLPLAPAMASEVTYRVVNVASNDVLNVRDRIGVPGSRIIGILPPGTRGVVWTGQQGRARDGALWYRIVHPRVPAGGWVNARFLQREQVAAAPPPPSAEPPGSQFKDHTAHERPWRVVGVASDDVLNIRGGPGVSHGIVGSFPPNARDIRITGRIQTLPSGAVWAEVRAATLPGGRGWVNGRFLNPM
;
A
#
# COMPACT_ATOMS: atom_id res chain seq x y z
N MET A 1 4.23 74.03 -13.94
CA MET A 1 3.71 72.95 -14.82
C MET A 1 4.47 71.67 -14.51
N THR A 2 3.77 70.55 -14.55
CA THR A 2 3.95 69.32 -13.74
C THR A 2 5.01 68.35 -14.30
N ARG A 3 5.73 67.66 -13.39
CA ARG A 3 6.75 66.62 -13.67
C ARG A 3 6.10 65.32 -14.18
N ILE A 4 6.79 64.57 -15.05
CA ILE A 4 6.50 63.14 -15.27
C ILE A 4 7.80 62.35 -15.17
N ALA A 5 7.95 61.64 -14.04
CA ALA A 5 9.00 60.65 -13.83
C ALA A 5 8.56 59.31 -14.45
N ARG A 6 9.36 58.75 -15.36
CA ARG A 6 9.16 57.40 -15.89
C ARG A 6 9.51 56.37 -14.80
N ARG A 7 8.50 55.67 -14.29
CA ARG A 7 8.67 54.50 -13.41
C ARG A 7 9.02 53.29 -14.28
N PHE A 8 10.21 52.73 -14.11
CA PHE A 8 10.55 51.41 -14.63
C PHE A 8 10.01 50.36 -13.66
N LEU A 9 9.04 49.56 -14.12
CA LEU A 9 8.58 48.37 -13.39
C LEU A 9 9.47 47.20 -13.82
N ILE A 10 10.40 46.80 -12.96
CA ILE A 10 11.13 45.53 -13.13
C ILE A 10 10.18 44.42 -12.73
N ALA A 11 9.66 43.68 -13.71
CA ALA A 11 8.93 42.45 -13.45
C ALA A 11 9.93 41.36 -13.01
N LEU A 12 9.94 41.05 -11.71
CA LEU A 12 10.66 39.90 -11.17
C LEU A 12 9.94 38.63 -11.61
N LEU A 13 10.42 37.99 -12.67
CA LEU A 13 9.91 36.69 -13.12
C LEU A 13 10.39 35.61 -12.14
N LEU A 14 9.51 35.20 -11.21
CA LEU A 14 9.77 34.10 -10.29
C LEU A 14 9.71 32.78 -11.09
N THR A 15 10.87 32.21 -11.46
CA THR A 15 10.93 30.87 -12.02
C THR A 15 10.75 29.85 -10.89
N LEU A 16 9.53 29.36 -10.69
CA LEU A 16 9.33 28.18 -9.84
C LEU A 16 9.97 26.96 -10.54
N PRO A 17 10.86 26.21 -9.88
CA PRO A 17 11.28 24.92 -10.42
C PRO A 17 10.05 24.01 -10.49
N LEU A 18 9.76 23.50 -11.68
CA LEU A 18 8.76 22.45 -11.85
C LEU A 18 9.33 21.20 -11.18
N ALA A 19 8.88 20.89 -9.97
CA ALA A 19 9.16 19.60 -9.37
C ALA A 19 8.71 18.52 -10.37
N PRO A 20 9.52 17.48 -10.66
CA PRO A 20 9.05 16.39 -11.48
C PRO A 20 7.78 15.86 -10.83
N ALA A 21 6.67 15.86 -11.59
CA ALA A 21 5.48 15.15 -11.18
C ALA A 21 5.91 13.70 -11.04
N MET A 22 6.11 13.26 -9.79
CA MET A 22 6.28 11.85 -9.46
C MET A 22 4.94 11.19 -9.78
N ALA A 23 4.70 10.90 -11.06
CA ALA A 23 3.63 10.02 -11.47
C ALA A 23 3.93 8.71 -10.77
N SER A 24 3.21 8.43 -9.68
CA SER A 24 3.31 7.15 -9.00
C SER A 24 2.89 6.10 -10.02
N GLU A 25 3.87 5.49 -10.66
CA GLU A 25 3.66 4.49 -11.68
C GLU A 25 2.95 3.33 -10.98
N VAL A 26 1.65 3.17 -11.24
CA VAL A 26 0.88 2.10 -10.63
C VAL A 26 1.40 0.80 -11.24
N THR A 27 2.24 0.11 -10.49
CA THR A 27 2.80 -1.18 -10.85
C THR A 27 1.85 -2.29 -10.43
N TYR A 28 1.94 -3.41 -11.13
CA TYR A 28 1.07 -4.57 -10.96
C TYR A 28 1.91 -5.85 -10.93
N ARG A 29 1.36 -6.86 -10.25
CA ARG A 29 1.86 -8.22 -10.23
C ARG A 29 0.90 -9.13 -11.01
N VAL A 30 1.45 -10.10 -11.74
CA VAL A 30 0.67 -11.14 -12.43
C VAL A 30 0.14 -12.15 -11.43
N VAL A 31 -1.18 -12.36 -11.42
CA VAL A 31 -1.91 -13.24 -10.51
C VAL A 31 -2.86 -14.15 -11.26
N ASN A 32 -3.36 -15.20 -10.61
CA ASN A 32 -4.39 -16.11 -11.16
C ASN A 32 -3.97 -16.81 -12.47
N VAL A 33 -2.66 -16.98 -12.69
CA VAL A 33 -2.08 -17.81 -13.75
C VAL A 33 -1.47 -19.04 -13.09
N ALA A 34 -1.74 -20.23 -13.62
CA ALA A 34 -1.19 -21.48 -13.08
C ALA A 34 0.34 -21.52 -13.22
N SER A 35 1.02 -22.26 -12.35
CA SER A 35 2.50 -22.32 -12.33
C SER A 35 3.12 -22.88 -13.61
N ASN A 36 2.34 -23.63 -14.40
CA ASN A 36 2.72 -24.19 -15.70
C ASN A 36 2.14 -23.41 -16.90
N ASP A 37 1.66 -22.19 -16.68
CA ASP A 37 1.02 -21.34 -17.69
C ASP A 37 1.62 -19.91 -17.66
N VAL A 38 1.22 -19.06 -18.60
CA VAL A 38 1.69 -17.68 -18.75
C VAL A 38 0.54 -16.72 -19.04
N LEU A 39 0.72 -15.46 -18.60
CA LEU A 39 -0.13 -14.37 -19.06
C LEU A 39 0.33 -13.91 -20.44
N ASN A 40 -0.52 -14.10 -21.43
CA ASN A 40 -0.27 -13.61 -22.79
C ASN A 40 -0.46 -12.09 -22.89
N VAL A 41 0.53 -11.42 -23.48
CA VAL A 41 0.50 -9.99 -23.84
C VAL A 41 0.21 -9.88 -25.33
N ARG A 42 -0.80 -9.09 -25.70
CA ARG A 42 -1.38 -9.07 -27.05
C ARG A 42 -1.23 -7.72 -27.75
N ASP A 43 -1.23 -7.73 -29.07
CA ASP A 43 -1.12 -6.51 -29.90
C ASP A 43 -2.35 -5.58 -29.79
N ARG A 44 -3.52 -6.15 -29.44
CA ARG A 44 -4.79 -5.43 -29.27
C ARG A 44 -5.67 -6.09 -28.20
N ILE A 45 -6.76 -5.40 -27.84
CA ILE A 45 -7.76 -5.86 -26.88
C ILE A 45 -8.50 -7.10 -27.40
N GLY A 46 -8.73 -8.06 -26.50
CA GLY A 46 -9.51 -9.27 -26.76
C GLY A 46 -8.69 -10.42 -27.31
N VAL A 47 -9.25 -11.64 -27.28
CA VAL A 47 -8.57 -12.83 -27.82
C VAL A 47 -8.81 -12.99 -29.33
N PRO A 48 -10.06 -12.94 -29.84
CA PRO A 48 -10.30 -13.15 -31.28
C PRO A 48 -9.59 -12.09 -32.13
N GLY A 49 -8.79 -12.53 -33.11
CA GLY A 49 -8.10 -11.64 -34.06
C GLY A 49 -6.91 -10.85 -33.50
N SER A 50 -6.53 -11.08 -32.24
CA SER A 50 -5.30 -10.53 -31.66
C SER A 50 -4.13 -11.51 -31.77
N ARG A 51 -2.91 -10.97 -31.84
CA ARG A 51 -1.67 -11.74 -31.82
C ARG A 51 -0.98 -11.62 -30.47
N ILE A 52 -0.38 -12.72 -30.01
CA ILE A 52 0.48 -12.71 -28.83
C ILE A 52 1.81 -12.09 -29.24
N ILE A 53 2.22 -11.03 -28.55
CA ILE A 53 3.47 -10.28 -28.80
C ILE A 53 4.44 -10.36 -27.62
N GLY A 54 4.04 -11.04 -26.55
CA GLY A 54 4.87 -11.28 -25.38
C GLY A 54 4.14 -12.16 -24.38
N ILE A 55 4.89 -12.61 -23.37
CA ILE A 55 4.37 -13.42 -22.27
C ILE A 55 4.94 -12.93 -20.94
N LEU A 56 4.15 -13.02 -19.88
CA LEU A 56 4.56 -12.73 -18.51
C LEU A 56 4.31 -13.97 -17.64
N PRO A 57 5.35 -14.55 -17.01
CA PRO A 57 5.18 -15.64 -16.06
C PRO A 57 4.26 -15.28 -14.87
N PRO A 58 3.68 -16.28 -14.18
CA PRO A 58 2.96 -16.08 -12.93
C PRO A 58 3.83 -15.35 -11.91
N GLY A 59 3.24 -14.39 -11.18
CA GLY A 59 3.97 -13.62 -10.18
C GLY A 59 4.92 -12.55 -10.71
N THR A 60 5.00 -12.35 -12.04
CA THR A 60 5.79 -11.24 -12.62
C THR A 60 5.38 -9.91 -11.98
N ARG A 61 6.35 -9.17 -11.46
CA ARG A 61 6.18 -7.89 -10.73
C ARG A 61 6.58 -6.71 -11.60
N GLY A 62 6.26 -5.48 -11.18
CA GLY A 62 6.66 -4.28 -11.92
C GLY A 62 5.98 -4.12 -13.28
N VAL A 63 4.79 -4.72 -13.47
CA VAL A 63 4.00 -4.51 -14.69
C VAL A 63 3.37 -3.13 -14.61
N VAL A 64 3.79 -2.23 -15.47
CA VAL A 64 3.33 -0.84 -15.47
C VAL A 64 2.03 -0.73 -16.25
N TRP A 65 0.98 -0.20 -15.64
CA TRP A 65 -0.21 0.20 -16.39
C TRP A 65 -0.02 1.59 -16.99
N THR A 66 -0.23 1.70 -18.30
CA THR A 66 -0.07 2.98 -19.03
C THR A 66 -1.26 3.94 -18.86
N GLY A 67 -2.27 3.58 -18.05
CA GLY A 67 -3.55 4.30 -17.94
C GLY A 67 -4.55 3.99 -19.06
N GLN A 68 -4.10 3.41 -20.18
CA GLN A 68 -5.00 2.99 -21.26
C GLN A 68 -5.71 1.68 -20.90
N GLN A 69 -7.03 1.67 -21.09
CA GLN A 69 -7.89 0.53 -20.85
C GLN A 69 -9.00 0.42 -21.91
N GLY A 70 -9.57 -0.76 -22.07
CA GLY A 70 -10.78 -0.94 -22.86
C GLY A 70 -11.43 -2.29 -22.60
N ARG A 71 -12.64 -2.47 -23.11
CA ARG A 71 -13.40 -3.72 -22.96
C ARG A 71 -13.38 -4.51 -24.25
N ALA A 72 -13.12 -5.81 -24.14
CA ALA A 72 -13.28 -6.74 -25.26
C ALA A 72 -14.77 -7.05 -25.49
N ARG A 73 -15.07 -7.72 -26.61
CA ARG A 73 -16.46 -8.06 -27.00
C ARG A 73 -17.19 -8.93 -25.98
N ASP A 74 -16.45 -9.72 -25.22
CA ASP A 74 -16.93 -10.56 -24.11
C ASP A 74 -17.10 -9.78 -22.79
N GLY A 75 -16.88 -8.46 -22.80
CA GLY A 75 -16.98 -7.59 -21.64
C GLY A 75 -15.73 -7.57 -20.75
N ALA A 76 -14.73 -8.40 -21.02
CA ALA A 76 -13.50 -8.46 -20.24
C ALA A 76 -12.75 -7.13 -20.31
N LEU A 77 -12.20 -6.68 -19.16
CA LEU A 77 -11.40 -5.47 -19.08
C LEU A 77 -9.95 -5.78 -19.46
N TRP A 78 -9.37 -4.95 -20.31
CA TRP A 78 -7.99 -5.06 -20.77
C TRP A 78 -7.22 -3.78 -20.46
N TYR A 79 -6.00 -3.93 -19.96
CA TYR A 79 -5.07 -2.84 -19.72
C TYR A 79 -3.93 -2.91 -20.72
N ARG A 80 -3.53 -1.74 -21.23
CA ARG A 80 -2.26 -1.64 -21.94
C ARG A 80 -1.15 -1.43 -20.91
N ILE A 81 -0.18 -2.34 -20.95
CA ILE A 81 0.94 -2.36 -20.02
C ILE A 81 2.25 -2.12 -20.75
N VAL A 82 3.27 -1.71 -20.00
CA VAL A 82 4.69 -1.81 -20.38
C VAL A 82 5.44 -2.61 -19.32
N HIS A 83 6.48 -3.32 -19.73
CA HIS A 83 7.34 -4.13 -18.87
C HIS A 83 8.66 -4.38 -19.60
N PRO A 84 9.81 -4.58 -18.92
CA PRO A 84 11.09 -4.84 -19.59
C PRO A 84 11.08 -6.03 -20.58
N ARG A 85 10.22 -7.03 -20.35
CA ARG A 85 10.02 -8.17 -21.27
C ARG A 85 9.18 -7.83 -22.51
N VAL A 86 8.47 -6.70 -22.51
CA VAL A 86 7.59 -6.23 -23.59
C VAL A 86 7.69 -4.70 -23.70
N PRO A 87 8.87 -4.17 -24.11
CA PRO A 87 9.18 -2.74 -23.99
C PRO A 87 8.31 -1.86 -24.91
N ALA A 88 7.85 -2.40 -26.04
CA ALA A 88 6.89 -1.72 -26.92
C ALA A 88 5.47 -1.58 -26.30
N GLY A 89 5.22 -2.31 -25.21
CA GLY A 89 3.93 -2.41 -24.55
C GLY A 89 2.93 -3.31 -25.29
N GLY A 90 1.86 -3.68 -24.58
CA GLY A 90 0.82 -4.54 -25.13
C GLY A 90 -0.36 -4.68 -24.19
N TRP A 91 -1.39 -5.39 -24.64
CA TRP A 91 -2.65 -5.53 -23.94
C TRP A 91 -2.70 -6.85 -23.16
N VAL A 92 -3.11 -6.78 -21.90
CA VAL A 92 -3.37 -7.94 -21.05
C VAL A 92 -4.75 -7.84 -20.42
N ASN A 93 -5.35 -8.98 -20.12
CA ASN A 93 -6.62 -9.00 -19.39
C ASN A 93 -6.37 -8.60 -17.92
N ALA A 94 -7.05 -7.55 -17.47
CA ALA A 94 -6.83 -6.91 -16.17
C ALA A 94 -7.13 -7.84 -14.98
N ARG A 95 -7.92 -8.92 -15.17
CA ARG A 95 -8.22 -9.90 -14.10
C ARG A 95 -6.99 -10.67 -13.60
N PHE A 96 -5.92 -10.66 -14.38
CA PHE A 96 -4.63 -11.28 -14.04
C PHE A 96 -3.64 -10.27 -13.45
N LEU A 97 -4.06 -9.03 -13.22
CA LEU A 97 -3.21 -8.00 -12.63
C LEU A 97 -3.74 -7.65 -11.24
N GLN A 98 -2.88 -7.77 -10.24
CA GLN A 98 -3.12 -7.20 -8.92
C GLN A 98 -2.20 -6.00 -8.74
N ARG A 99 -2.77 -4.85 -8.35
CA ARG A 99 -1.98 -3.65 -8.07
C ARG A 99 -0.93 -3.98 -7.02
N GLU A 100 0.33 -3.70 -7.34
CA GLU A 100 1.38 -3.64 -6.36
C GLU A 100 1.15 -2.36 -5.59
N GLN A 101 0.68 -2.52 -4.36
CA GLN A 101 0.68 -1.43 -3.43
C GLN A 101 2.15 -1.07 -3.27
N VAL A 102 2.54 0.13 -3.74
CA VAL A 102 3.78 0.74 -3.27
C VAL A 102 3.57 0.76 -1.77
N ALA A 103 4.28 -0.13 -1.07
CA ALA A 103 4.39 0.02 0.36
C ALA A 103 4.90 1.45 0.50
N ALA A 104 4.09 2.34 1.09
CA ALA A 104 4.64 3.54 1.68
C ALA A 104 5.90 3.05 2.38
N ALA A 105 7.05 3.65 2.06
CA ALA A 105 8.34 3.25 2.62
C ALA A 105 8.06 2.91 4.07
N PRO A 106 8.31 1.66 4.54
CA PRO A 106 7.93 1.28 5.87
C PRO A 106 8.41 2.42 6.77
N PRO A 107 7.54 2.99 7.64
CA PRO A 107 7.98 4.05 8.53
C PRO A 107 9.31 3.56 9.10
N PRO A 108 10.38 4.40 9.00
CA PRO A 108 11.77 3.98 9.20
C PRO A 108 11.75 2.99 10.34
N PRO A 109 12.25 1.74 10.15
CA PRO A 109 11.97 0.62 11.05
C PRO A 109 12.08 1.20 12.42
N SER A 110 10.94 1.36 13.12
CA SER A 110 10.98 2.04 14.41
C SER A 110 12.00 1.23 15.17
N ALA A 111 13.20 1.80 15.38
CA ALA A 111 14.16 1.24 16.29
C ALA A 111 13.32 0.93 17.51
N GLU A 112 13.28 -0.35 17.88
CA GLU A 112 12.25 -0.84 18.80
C GLU A 112 12.22 0.10 20.00
N PRO A 113 11.15 0.92 20.17
CA PRO A 113 11.24 2.05 21.08
C PRO A 113 11.48 1.52 22.49
N PRO A 114 12.39 2.13 23.26
CA PRO A 114 12.59 1.72 24.64
C PRO A 114 11.29 1.95 25.42
N GLY A 115 10.81 0.89 26.07
CA GLY A 115 9.71 0.95 27.02
C GLY A 115 8.32 0.70 26.41
N SER A 116 7.81 -0.50 26.65
CA SER A 116 6.39 -0.79 26.44
C SER A 116 5.55 -0.06 27.50
N GLN A 117 4.62 0.80 27.09
CA GLN A 117 3.56 1.32 27.99
C GLN A 117 2.53 0.24 28.37
N PHE A 118 2.62 -0.93 27.72
CA PHE A 118 1.82 -2.12 27.97
C PHE A 118 2.27 -2.83 29.26
N LYS A 119 2.13 -2.16 30.40
CA LYS A 119 2.53 -2.68 31.72
C LYS A 119 1.48 -3.60 32.34
N ASP A 120 0.21 -3.34 32.07
CA ASP A 120 -0.92 -4.17 32.53
C ASP A 120 -1.60 -4.88 31.35
N HIS A 121 -0.85 -5.81 30.77
CA HIS A 121 -1.28 -6.62 29.64
C HIS A 121 -2.33 -7.70 29.97
N THR A 122 -2.60 -7.91 31.26
CA THR A 122 -3.56 -8.88 31.77
C THR A 122 -4.97 -8.31 31.93
N ALA A 123 -5.16 -6.99 31.84
CA ALA A 123 -6.46 -6.34 31.90
C ALA A 123 -7.25 -6.45 30.57
N HIS A 124 -7.59 -7.68 30.16
CA HIS A 124 -8.33 -7.97 28.92
C HIS A 124 -9.80 -7.49 28.94
N GLU A 125 -10.30 -7.08 30.11
CA GLU A 125 -11.69 -6.63 30.28
C GLU A 125 -11.89 -5.13 29.99
N ARG A 126 -10.83 -4.34 29.92
CA ARG A 126 -10.93 -2.88 29.68
C ARG A 126 -10.71 -2.53 28.21
N PRO A 127 -11.38 -1.47 27.70
CA PRO A 127 -11.09 -0.95 26.38
C PRO A 127 -9.69 -0.32 26.36
N TRP A 128 -9.05 -0.38 25.19
CA TRP A 128 -7.75 0.21 24.94
C TRP A 128 -7.86 1.28 23.86
N ARG A 129 -6.89 2.19 23.83
CA ARG A 129 -6.73 3.15 22.74
C ARG A 129 -5.36 3.08 22.09
N VAL A 130 -5.30 3.47 20.83
CA VAL A 130 -4.04 3.73 20.12
C VAL A 130 -3.39 4.99 20.68
N VAL A 131 -2.10 4.92 20.96
CA VAL A 131 -1.25 6.04 21.37
C VAL A 131 0.05 6.03 20.57
N GLY A 132 0.70 7.19 20.43
CA GLY A 132 2.04 7.28 19.84
C GLY A 132 2.10 7.02 18.33
N VAL A 133 0.96 7.04 17.63
CA VAL A 133 0.87 7.00 16.16
C VAL A 133 0.61 8.41 15.66
N ALA A 134 1.39 8.87 14.68
CA ALA A 134 1.25 10.19 14.07
C ALA A 134 -0.11 10.33 13.37
N SER A 135 -0.63 11.56 13.24
CA SER A 135 -1.97 11.82 12.68
C SER A 135 -2.14 11.38 11.22
N ASP A 136 -1.04 11.24 10.49
CA ASP A 136 -0.94 10.81 9.09
C ASP A 136 -0.47 9.35 8.94
N ASP A 137 -0.39 8.59 10.03
CA ASP A 137 0.04 7.18 10.07
C ASP A 137 -1.06 6.27 10.64
N VAL A 138 -0.80 4.96 10.71
CA VAL A 138 -1.71 3.95 11.25
C VAL A 138 -1.00 2.92 12.12
N LEU A 139 -1.72 2.35 13.09
CA LEU A 139 -1.27 1.15 13.78
C LEU A 139 -1.62 -0.08 12.94
N ASN A 140 -0.61 -0.72 12.37
CA ASN A 140 -0.79 -1.95 11.61
C ASN A 140 -1.25 -3.12 12.50
N ILE A 141 -2.26 -3.86 12.03
CA ILE A 141 -2.73 -5.13 12.60
C ILE A 141 -2.18 -6.26 11.71
N ARG A 142 -1.49 -7.24 12.30
CA ARG A 142 -0.77 -8.30 11.58
C ARG A 142 -1.36 -9.69 11.84
N GLY A 143 -1.11 -10.62 10.93
CA GLY A 143 -1.59 -12.00 11.02
C GLY A 143 -0.93 -12.83 12.14
N GLY A 144 0.15 -12.32 12.73
CA GLY A 144 0.85 -12.92 13.86
C GLY A 144 1.73 -11.89 14.57
N PRO A 145 2.34 -12.27 15.71
CA PRO A 145 3.17 -11.37 16.50
C PRO A 145 4.52 -11.15 15.79
N GLY A 146 4.86 -9.89 15.56
CA GLY A 146 6.11 -9.49 14.92
C GLY A 146 5.92 -8.89 13.53
N VAL A 147 6.90 -8.10 13.11
CA VAL A 147 6.87 -7.36 11.84
C VAL A 147 7.03 -8.25 10.60
N SER A 148 7.43 -9.51 10.76
CA SER A 148 7.55 -10.50 9.68
C SER A 148 6.18 -11.02 9.20
N HIS A 149 5.13 -10.89 10.01
CA HIS A 149 3.79 -11.32 9.64
C HIS A 149 3.09 -10.28 8.76
N GLY A 150 2.34 -10.75 7.75
CA GLY A 150 1.58 -9.88 6.84
C GLY A 150 0.58 -8.98 7.57
N ILE A 151 0.36 -7.79 7.04
CA ILE A 151 -0.64 -6.83 7.54
C ILE A 151 -2.03 -7.30 7.09
N VAL A 152 -2.96 -7.42 8.04
CA VAL A 152 -4.35 -7.89 7.82
C VAL A 152 -5.39 -6.80 8.10
N GLY A 153 -4.96 -5.64 8.61
CA GLY A 153 -5.79 -4.47 8.87
C GLY A 153 -5.00 -3.36 9.53
N SER A 154 -5.69 -2.32 10.00
CA SER A 154 -5.08 -1.21 10.74
C SER A 154 -6.07 -0.54 11.69
N PHE A 155 -5.55 0.17 12.67
CA PHE A 155 -6.29 1.15 13.46
C PHE A 155 -5.82 2.56 13.13
N PRO A 156 -6.73 3.55 13.01
CA PRO A 156 -6.34 4.94 12.89
C PRO A 156 -5.65 5.44 14.17
N PRO A 157 -4.94 6.59 14.10
CA PRO A 157 -4.41 7.26 15.28
C PRO A 157 -5.53 7.54 16.28
N ASN A 158 -5.25 7.36 17.57
CA ASN A 158 -6.23 7.57 18.65
C ASN A 158 -7.49 6.70 18.59
N ALA A 159 -7.52 5.62 17.80
CA ALA A 159 -8.63 4.67 17.82
C ALA A 159 -8.90 4.21 19.26
N ARG A 160 -10.17 4.12 19.63
CA ARG A 160 -10.65 3.77 20.97
C ARG A 160 -11.39 2.44 20.94
N ASP A 161 -11.80 1.96 22.12
CA ASP A 161 -12.62 0.76 22.29
C ASP A 161 -12.00 -0.52 21.73
N ILE A 162 -10.67 -0.56 21.65
CA ILE A 162 -9.93 -1.74 21.20
C ILE A 162 -10.01 -2.81 22.29
N ARG A 163 -10.37 -4.03 21.88
CA ARG A 163 -10.46 -5.19 22.76
C ARG A 163 -9.32 -6.16 22.46
N ILE A 164 -8.45 -6.40 23.44
CA ILE A 164 -7.46 -7.48 23.38
C ILE A 164 -8.11 -8.81 23.78
N THR A 165 -7.59 -9.92 23.27
CA THR A 165 -8.10 -11.27 23.64
C THR A 165 -7.48 -11.81 24.92
N GLY A 166 -6.47 -11.14 25.46
CA GLY A 166 -5.60 -11.65 26.53
C GLY A 166 -4.44 -12.51 26.02
N ARG A 167 -4.38 -12.85 24.72
CA ARG A 167 -3.19 -13.49 24.14
C ARG A 167 -2.10 -12.47 23.90
N ILE A 168 -1.01 -12.63 24.65
CA ILE A 168 0.16 -11.77 24.61
C ILE A 168 1.39 -12.60 24.25
N GLN A 169 2.24 -12.07 23.39
CA GLN A 169 3.53 -12.68 23.07
C GLN A 169 4.65 -11.66 23.20
N THR A 170 5.65 -12.00 24.01
CA THR A 170 6.93 -11.28 24.08
C THR A 170 7.92 -11.97 23.16
N LEU A 171 8.43 -11.24 22.17
CA LEU A 171 9.46 -11.75 21.25
C LEU A 171 10.84 -11.71 21.91
N PRO A 172 11.83 -12.46 21.38
CA PRO A 172 13.21 -12.41 21.89
C PRO A 172 13.84 -11.01 21.92
N SER A 173 13.34 -10.08 21.10
CA SER A 173 13.78 -8.68 21.09
C SER A 173 13.27 -7.86 22.29
N GLY A 174 12.32 -8.39 23.06
CA GLY A 174 11.59 -7.67 24.11
C GLY A 174 10.23 -7.11 23.64
N ALA A 175 9.93 -7.16 22.33
CA ALA A 175 8.69 -6.63 21.78
C ALA A 175 7.49 -7.39 22.33
N VAL A 176 6.55 -6.68 22.94
CA VAL A 176 5.28 -7.26 23.37
C VAL A 176 4.21 -7.03 22.29
N TRP A 177 3.56 -8.11 21.88
CA TRP A 177 2.46 -8.12 20.92
C TRP A 177 1.19 -8.61 21.59
N ALA A 178 0.08 -7.95 21.31
CA ALA A 178 -1.24 -8.31 21.82
C ALA A 178 -2.16 -8.68 20.66
N GLU A 179 -2.87 -9.80 20.79
CA GLU A 179 -3.93 -10.15 19.86
C GLU A 179 -5.18 -9.33 20.19
N VAL A 180 -5.77 -8.72 19.17
CA VAL A 180 -6.98 -7.89 19.23
C VAL A 180 -8.14 -8.56 18.51
N ARG A 181 -9.37 -8.23 18.92
CA ARG A 181 -10.58 -8.56 18.17
C ARG A 181 -11.04 -7.35 17.37
N ALA A 182 -11.33 -7.56 16.09
CA ALA A 182 -12.01 -6.57 15.28
C ALA A 182 -12.83 -7.30 14.21
N ALA A 183 -14.15 -7.06 14.20
CA ALA A 183 -15.09 -7.72 13.31
C ALA A 183 -14.83 -7.43 11.82
N THR A 184 -14.12 -6.33 11.53
CA THR A 184 -13.71 -5.92 10.18
C THR A 184 -12.50 -6.69 9.64
N LEU A 185 -11.80 -7.47 10.47
CA LEU A 185 -10.63 -8.24 10.07
C LEU A 185 -11.02 -9.59 9.44
N PRO A 186 -10.27 -10.07 8.43
CA PRO A 186 -10.33 -11.46 8.01
C PRO A 186 -10.06 -12.39 9.19
N GLY A 187 -11.04 -13.22 9.59
CA GLY A 187 -10.93 -14.11 10.75
C GLY A 187 -11.19 -13.45 12.11
N GLY A 188 -11.60 -12.17 12.13
CA GLY A 188 -12.06 -11.44 13.32
C GLY A 188 -10.98 -11.11 14.35
N ARG A 189 -9.71 -11.42 14.06
CA ARG A 189 -8.57 -11.28 14.98
C ARG A 189 -7.30 -10.86 14.23
N GLY A 190 -6.36 -10.28 14.98
CA GLY A 190 -5.01 -9.96 14.50
C GLY A 190 -4.13 -9.46 15.64
N TRP A 191 -2.88 -9.11 15.36
CA TRP A 191 -1.87 -8.76 16.35
C TRP A 191 -1.35 -7.35 16.15
N VAL A 192 -1.25 -6.57 17.23
CA VAL A 192 -0.65 -5.23 17.25
C VAL A 192 0.51 -5.17 18.22
N ASN A 193 1.44 -4.25 18.01
CA ASN A 193 2.50 -4.01 18.98
C ASN A 193 1.93 -3.28 20.20
N GLY A 194 2.09 -3.86 21.39
CA GLY A 194 1.52 -3.38 22.65
C GLY A 194 2.02 -1.99 23.04
N ARG A 195 3.19 -1.53 22.54
CA ARG A 195 3.72 -0.20 22.85
C ARG A 195 2.77 0.94 22.44
N PHE A 196 1.93 0.69 21.44
CA PHE A 196 0.98 1.66 20.91
C PHE A 196 -0.41 1.52 21.54
N LEU A 197 -0.56 0.70 22.58
CA LEU A 197 -1.80 0.53 23.32
C LEU A 197 -1.67 1.12 24.72
N ASN A 198 -2.69 1.87 25.12
CA ASN A 198 -2.83 2.36 26.50
C ASN A 198 -4.23 2.02 26.99
N PRO A 199 -4.41 1.46 28.22
CA PRO A 199 -5.73 1.26 28.77
C PRO A 199 -6.51 2.59 28.82
N MET A 200 -7.82 2.50 28.58
CA MET A 200 -8.75 3.61 28.75
C MET A 200 -9.40 3.59 30.13
#